data_AF-A0A1H0KQK2-F1
#
_entry.id   AF-A0A1H0KQK2-F1
#
_cell.length_a   1.000
_cell.length_b   1.000
_cell.length_c   1.000
_cell.angle_alpha   90.00
_cell.angle_beta   90.00
_cell.angle_gamma   90.00
#
_symmetry.space_group_name_H-M   'P 1'
#
loop_
_entity.id
_entity.type
_entity.pdbx_description
1 polymer ?
#
loop_
_entity_poly.entity_id
_entity_poly.type
_entity_poly.pdbx_seq_one_letter_code
_entity_poly.pdbx_strand_id
1 'polypeptide(L)'
;MTLTKEFDVWLVSSRNKRYGNTLSASSAYKYSRAINTISEDMIKIGLLERSLYTINSLHDLERGIERIKENEFFISKNSTGHNMYSVALEHYLNFLRDRGYN
;
A
#
# COMPACT_ATOMS: atom_id res chain seq x y z
N MET A 1 -14.22 9.86 7.36
CA MET A 1 -12.74 9.93 7.26
C MET A 1 -12.35 9.32 5.91
N THR A 2 -11.25 9.73 5.27
CA THR A 2 -10.84 9.12 3.98
C THR A 2 -10.03 7.85 4.24
N LEU A 3 -10.03 6.89 3.30
CA LEU A 3 -9.30 5.62 3.45
C LEU A 3 -7.79 5.83 3.67
N THR A 4 -7.21 6.84 3.03
CA THR A 4 -5.81 7.25 3.23
C THR A 4 -5.54 7.72 4.67
N LYS A 5 -6.43 8.54 5.25
CA LYS A 5 -6.29 9.01 6.64
C LYS A 5 -6.47 7.87 7.64
N GLU A 6 -7.40 6.95 7.37
CA GLU A 6 -7.58 5.74 8.18
C GLU A 6 -6.33 4.85 8.14
N PHE A 7 -5.70 4.73 6.98
CA PHE A 7 -4.45 3.99 6.83
C PHE A 7 -3.29 4.67 7.58
N ASP A 8 -3.15 5.99 7.51
CA ASP A 8 -2.15 6.74 8.27
C ASP A 8 -2.31 6.51 9.79
N VAL A 9 -3.56 6.58 10.29
CA VAL A 9 -3.88 6.30 11.70
C VAL A 9 -3.54 4.86 12.07
N TRP A 10 -3.87 3.89 11.21
CA TRP A 10 -3.56 2.49 11.45
C TRP A 10 -2.04 2.23 11.51
N LEU A 11 -1.24 2.88 10.65
CA LEU A 11 0.22 2.75 10.63
C LEU A 11 0.90 3.28 11.89
N VAL A 12 0.41 4.40 12.45
CA VAL A 12 0.95 4.98 13.69
C VAL A 12 0.37 4.36 14.96
N SER A 13 -0.60 3.43 14.83
CA SER A 13 -1.17 2.75 15.99
C SER A 13 -0.21 1.69 16.53
N SER A 14 -0.16 1.56 17.86
CA SER A 14 0.80 0.74 18.61
C SER A 14 0.73 -0.77 18.34
N ARG A 15 -0.24 -1.24 17.55
CA ARG A 15 -0.40 -2.65 17.15
C ARG A 15 0.53 -3.07 16.00
N ASN A 16 1.06 -2.14 15.21
CA ASN A 16 1.90 -2.41 14.04
C ASN A 16 3.41 -2.27 14.32
N LYS A 17 3.86 -2.84 15.43
CA LYS A 17 5.26 -2.80 15.84
C LYS A 17 6.13 -3.67 14.94
N ARG A 18 6.77 -3.09 13.91
CA ARG A 18 7.93 -3.74 13.28
C ARG A 18 9.08 -3.69 14.29
N TYR A 19 9.43 -4.84 14.88
CA TYR A 19 10.46 -4.97 15.92
C TYR A 19 10.20 -4.23 17.25
N GLY A 20 8.93 -4.06 17.65
CA GLY A 20 8.61 -3.49 18.97
C GLY A 20 8.41 -1.97 19.03
N ASN A 21 8.67 -1.24 17.93
CA ASN A 21 8.54 0.21 17.83
C ASN A 21 7.39 0.64 16.91
N THR A 22 6.65 1.67 17.34
CA THR A 22 5.59 2.30 16.55
C THR A 22 6.20 3.11 15.39
N LEU A 23 5.57 3.12 14.21
CA LEU A 23 5.99 3.99 13.11
C LEU A 23 5.76 5.46 13.48
N SER A 24 6.70 6.33 13.10
CA SER A 24 6.48 7.78 13.20
C SER A 24 5.44 8.24 12.18
N ALA A 25 4.78 9.37 12.44
CA ALA A 25 3.83 9.98 11.50
C ALA A 25 4.47 10.24 10.12
N SER A 26 5.75 10.64 10.09
CA SER A 26 6.49 10.84 8.85
C SER A 26 6.69 9.54 8.07
N SER A 27 6.93 8.41 8.75
CA SER A 27 7.02 7.10 8.10
C SER A 27 5.67 6.62 7.61
N ALA A 28 4.60 6.82 8.39
CA ALA A 28 3.24 6.48 7.98
C ALA A 28 2.84 7.23 6.70
N TYR A 29 3.08 8.56 6.69
CA TYR A 29 2.82 9.41 5.53
C TYR A 29 3.60 8.96 4.28
N LYS A 30 4.84 8.48 4.43
CA LYS A 30 5.61 7.93 3.29
C LYS A 30 4.93 6.69 2.70
N TYR A 31 4.41 5.79 3.53
CA TYR A 31 3.73 4.58 3.04
C TYR A 31 2.39 4.91 2.39
N SER A 32 1.58 5.81 2.95
CA SER A 32 0.33 6.20 2.29
C SER A 32 0.55 6.93 0.97
N ARG A 33 1.57 7.79 0.90
CA ARG A 33 2.01 8.40 -0.37
C ARG A 33 2.51 7.35 -1.36
N ALA A 34 3.23 6.33 -0.91
CA ALA A 34 3.69 5.26 -1.79
C ALA A 34 2.53 4.50 -2.46
N ILE A 35 1.42 4.24 -1.77
CA ILE A 35 0.22 3.63 -2.37
C ILE A 35 -0.38 4.50 -3.47
N ASN A 36 -0.42 5.82 -3.27
CA ASN A 36 -0.86 6.76 -4.31
C ASN A 36 0.08 6.73 -5.51
N THR A 37 1.39 6.82 -5.28
CA THR A 37 2.39 6.77 -6.37
C THR A 37 2.27 5.47 -7.18
N ILE A 38 2.14 4.32 -6.51
CA ILE A 38 1.95 3.03 -7.19
C ILE A 38 0.66 3.05 -7.99
N SER A 39 -0.44 3.53 -7.41
CA SER A 39 -1.72 3.64 -8.12
C SER A 39 -1.59 4.46 -9.40
N GLU A 40 -1.03 5.67 -9.30
CA GLU A 40 -0.86 6.57 -10.44
C GLU A 40 0.03 5.96 -11.53
N ASP A 41 1.15 5.36 -11.14
CA ASP A 41 2.08 4.75 -12.08
C ASP A 41 1.44 3.55 -12.80
N MET A 42 0.74 2.69 -12.06
CA MET A 42 0.10 1.49 -12.61
C MET A 42 -1.11 1.84 -13.49
N ILE A 43 -1.81 2.94 -13.21
CA ILE A 43 -2.85 3.48 -14.09
C ILE A 43 -2.24 4.02 -15.38
N LYS A 44 -1.14 4.78 -15.29
CA LYS A 44 -0.46 5.37 -16.47
C LYS A 44 -0.01 4.31 -17.48
N ILE A 45 0.41 3.14 -17.00
CA ILE A 45 0.83 2.03 -17.86
C ILE A 45 -0.31 1.06 -18.22
N GLY A 46 -1.55 1.35 -17.81
CA GLY A 46 -2.73 0.53 -18.11
C GLY A 46 -2.83 -0.79 -17.33
N LEU A 47 -2.05 -0.96 -16.25
CA LEU A 47 -2.10 -2.16 -15.42
C LEU A 47 -3.28 -2.15 -14.44
N LEU A 48 -3.62 -0.97 -13.91
CA LEU A 48 -4.80 -0.73 -13.09
C LEU A 48 -5.76 0.23 -13.78
N GLU A 49 -7.06 0.05 -13.54
CA GLU A 49 -8.11 0.96 -14.03
C GLU A 49 -8.41 2.10 -13.05
N ARG A 50 -8.06 1.92 -11.77
CA ARG A 50 -8.37 2.83 -10.66
C ARG A 50 -7.38 2.69 -9.52
N SER A 51 -7.41 3.65 -8.59
CA SER A 51 -6.51 3.64 -7.44
C SER A 51 -6.76 2.45 -6.52
N LEU A 52 -5.68 1.94 -5.91
CA LEU A 52 -5.75 0.89 -4.88
C LEU A 52 -6.65 1.32 -3.71
N TYR A 53 -6.74 2.62 -3.40
CA TYR A 53 -7.64 3.16 -2.37
C TYR A 53 -9.13 3.08 -2.71
N THR A 54 -9.49 2.68 -3.93
CA THR A 54 -10.88 2.56 -4.39
C THR A 54 -11.31 1.11 -4.62
N ILE A 55 -10.39 0.15 -4.39
CA ILE A 55 -10.69 -1.27 -4.49
C ILE A 55 -11.39 -1.70 -3.20
N ASN A 56 -12.63 -2.18 -3.33
CA ASN A 56 -13.50 -2.52 -2.21
C ASN A 56 -13.57 -4.04 -1.94
N SER A 57 -12.77 -4.85 -2.62
CA SER A 57 -12.68 -6.29 -2.41
C SER A 57 -11.24 -6.67 -2.08
N LEU A 58 -11.05 -7.43 -1.00
CA LEU A 58 -9.73 -7.90 -0.59
C LEU A 58 -9.10 -8.79 -1.68
N HIS A 59 -9.91 -9.67 -2.28
CA HIS A 59 -9.48 -10.56 -3.36
C HIS A 59 -9.03 -9.78 -4.60
N ASP A 60 -9.80 -8.78 -5.05
CA ASP A 60 -9.39 -7.96 -6.19
C ASP A 60 -8.13 -7.14 -5.90
N LEU A 61 -7.96 -6.70 -4.66
CA LEU A 61 -6.75 -5.99 -4.24
C LEU A 61 -5.54 -6.93 -4.26
N GLU A 62 -5.65 -8.14 -3.70
CA GLU A 62 -4.58 -9.13 -3.69
C GLU A 62 -4.13 -9.46 -5.11
N ARG A 63 -5.08 -9.75 -6.01
CA ARG A 63 -4.78 -9.98 -7.44
C ARG A 63 -4.14 -8.77 -8.10
N GLY A 64 -4.60 -7.56 -7.77
CA GLY A 64 -3.99 -6.32 -8.25
C GLY A 64 -2.53 -6.19 -7.79
N ILE A 65 -2.26 -6.46 -6.52
CA ILE A 65 -0.93 -6.40 -5.92
C ILE A 65 0.01 -7.44 -6.54
N GLU A 66 -0.46 -8.65 -6.80
CA GLU A 66 0.33 -9.69 -7.49
C GLU A 66 0.77 -9.23 -8.87
N ARG A 67 -0.17 -8.74 -9.68
CA ARG A 67 0.11 -8.20 -11.03
C ARG A 67 1.10 -7.02 -10.97
N ILE A 68 1.00 -6.15 -9.97
CA ILE A 68 1.94 -5.05 -9.76
C ILE A 68 3.33 -5.60 -9.46
N LYS A 69 3.46 -6.60 -8.58
CA LYS A 69 4.74 -7.19 -8.18
C LYS A 69 5.45 -7.92 -9.31
N GLU A 70 4.71 -8.43 -10.29
CA GLU A 70 5.24 -9.08 -11.49
C GLU A 70 5.61 -8.09 -12.61
N ASN A 71 5.21 -6.82 -12.50
CA ASN A 71 5.46 -5.82 -13.53
C ASN A 71 6.90 -5.28 -13.49
N GLU A 72 7.60 -5.32 -14.62
CA GLU A 72 9.02 -4.91 -14.72
C GLU A 72 9.26 -3.44 -14.31
N PHE A 73 8.36 -2.53 -14.65
CA PHE A 73 8.47 -1.13 -14.25
C PHE A 73 8.38 -1.00 -12.72
N PHE A 74 7.44 -1.71 -12.09
CA PHE A 74 7.34 -1.74 -10.64
C PHE A 74 8.57 -2.38 -10.00
N ILE A 75 9.07 -3.51 -10.53
CA ILE A 75 10.26 -4.20 -10.01
C ILE A 75 11.46 -3.25 -10.00
N SER A 76 11.71 -2.54 -11.11
CA SER A 76 12.80 -1.56 -11.21
C SER A 76 12.64 -0.42 -10.20
N LYS A 77 11.46 0.19 -10.14
CA LYS A 77 11.16 1.29 -9.20
C LYS A 77 11.27 0.85 -7.75
N ASN A 78 10.78 -0.35 -7.43
CA ASN A 78 10.82 -0.92 -6.09
C ASN A 78 12.26 -1.20 -5.65
N SER A 79 13.11 -1.67 -6.55
CA SER A 79 14.55 -1.82 -6.31
C SER A 79 15.22 -0.47 -5.99
N THR A 80 15.00 0.56 -6.83
CA THR A 80 15.51 1.92 -6.57
C THR A 80 15.00 2.51 -5.25
N GLY A 81 13.74 2.22 -4.90
CA GLY A 81 13.12 2.64 -3.65
C GLY A 81 13.46 1.79 -2.43
N HIS A 82 14.51 0.95 -2.50
CA HIS A 82 14.92 0.05 -1.41
C HIS A 82 13.78 -0.81 -0.84
N ASN A 83 12.95 -1.35 -1.72
CA ASN A 83 11.77 -2.17 -1.41
C ASN A 83 10.64 -1.47 -0.64
N MET A 84 10.70 -0.15 -0.46
CA MET A 84 9.68 0.62 0.29
C MET A 84 8.28 0.47 -0.32
N TYR A 85 8.16 0.37 -1.64
CA TYR A 85 6.87 0.25 -2.31
C TYR A 85 6.21 -1.11 -2.04
N SER A 86 6.98 -2.20 -2.03
CA SER A 86 6.48 -3.52 -1.63
C SER A 86 6.03 -3.55 -0.17
N VAL A 87 6.79 -2.91 0.73
CA VAL A 87 6.42 -2.77 2.15
C VAL A 87 5.14 -1.95 2.31
N ALA A 88 4.96 -0.90 1.50
CA ALA A 88 3.73 -0.11 1.51
C ALA A 88 2.51 -0.97 1.13
N LEU A 89 2.61 -1.76 0.05
CA LEU A 89 1.53 -2.66 -0.40
C LEU A 89 1.18 -3.70 0.67
N GLU A 90 2.18 -4.28 1.33
CA GLU A 90 1.97 -5.23 2.42
C GLU A 90 1.25 -4.59 3.62
N HIS A 91 1.70 -3.41 4.05
CA HIS A 91 1.03 -2.64 5.10
C HIS A 91 -0.43 -2.33 4.75
N TYR A 92 -0.69 -1.92 3.51
CA TYR A 92 -2.03 -1.58 3.06
C TYR A 92 -2.97 -2.80 3.04
N LEU A 93 -2.45 -3.96 2.61
CA LEU A 93 -3.19 -5.21 2.64
C LEU A 93 -3.54 -5.63 4.08
N ASN A 94 -2.58 -5.54 5.00
CA ASN A 94 -2.80 -5.84 6.41
C ASN A 94 -3.80 -4.89 7.06
N PHE A 95 -3.76 -3.60 6.73
CA PHE A 95 -4.76 -2.62 7.17
C PHE A 95 -6.19 -3.03 6.79
N LEU A 96 -6.41 -3.46 5.56
CA LEU A 96 -7.75 -3.85 5.10
C LEU A 96 -8.21 -5.18 5.72
N ARG A 97 -7.29 -6.13 5.93
CA ARG A 97 -7.56 -7.37 6.67
C ARG A 97 -7.99 -7.08 8.11
N ASP A 98 -7.25 -6.22 8.82
CA ASP A 98 -7.58 -5.81 10.19
C ASP A 98 -8.92 -5.09 10.29
N ARG A 99 -9.32 -4.38 9.23
CA ARG A 99 -10.62 -3.70 9.16
C ARG A 99 -11.80 -4.67 8.99
N GLY A 100 -11.55 -5.93 8.64
CA GLY A 100 -12.61 -6.91 8.36
C GLY A 100 -13.23 -6.75 6.98
N TYR A 101 -12.46 -6.27 5.99
CA TYR A 101 -12.87 -6.38 4.59
C TYR A 101 -12.85 -7.87 4.19
N ASN A 102 -14.03 -8.44 3.96
CA ASN A 102 -14.26 -9.74 3.32
C ASN A 102 -14.71 -9.52 1.87
#